data_AF-A0A849D8Y1-F1
#
_entry.id   AF-A0A849D8Y1-F1
#
_cell.length_a   1.000
_cell.length_b   1.000
_cell.length_c   1.000
_cell.angle_alpha   90.00
_cell.angle_beta   90.00
_cell.angle_gamma   90.00
#
_symmetry.space_group_name_H-M   'P 1'
#
loop_
_entity.id
_entity.type
_entity.pdbx_description
1 polymer ?
#
loop_
_entity_poly.entity_id
_entity_poly.type
_entity_poly.pdbx_seq_one_letter_code
_entity_poly.pdbx_strand_id
1 'polypeptide(L)'
;QHTLWIAIVFLAVAVFALIAVFLYKNRKNQFVLNRLNLILNLFLLGFFVYRSLSLSGETAVSEKGIGMLIPIFSIVFLALANKAIKKDEDLVKSVDRLR
;
A
#
# COMPACT_ATOMS: atom_id res chain seq x y z
N GLN A 1 -12.69 20.65 9.21
CA GLN A 1 -11.56 20.24 10.08
C GLN A 1 -11.10 18.79 9.84
N HIS A 2 -12.00 17.83 9.57
CA HIS A 2 -11.61 16.43 9.28
C HIS A 2 -10.80 16.21 7.99
N THR A 3 -10.96 17.08 6.99
CA THR A 3 -10.29 16.95 5.68
C THR A 3 -8.76 17.09 5.78
N LEU A 4 -8.26 17.90 6.71
CA LEU A 4 -6.82 18.11 6.91
C LEU A 4 -6.12 16.87 7.46
N TRP A 5 -6.75 16.18 8.43
CA TRP A 5 -6.19 14.95 9.00
C TRP A 5 -6.09 13.82 7.97
N ILE A 6 -7.10 13.70 7.10
CA ILE A 6 -7.10 12.71 6.01
C ILE A 6 -5.95 13.00 5.03
N ALA A 7 -5.76 14.27 4.65
CA ALA A 7 -4.67 14.66 3.75
C ALA A 7 -3.28 14.38 4.35
N ILE A 8 -3.09 14.64 5.65
CA ILE A 8 -1.83 14.36 6.36
C ILE A 8 -1.52 12.85 6.36
N VAL A 9 -2.52 12.01 6.61
CA VAL A 9 -2.36 10.54 6.58
C VAL A 9 -1.98 10.06 5.18
N PHE A 10 -2.61 10.59 4.13
CA PHE A 10 -2.26 10.26 2.74
C PHE A 10 -0.82 10.66 2.38
N LEU A 11 -0.40 11.86 2.78
CA LEU A 11 0.97 12.33 2.60
C LEU A 11 1.98 11.44 3.35
N ALA A 12 1.67 11.06 4.59
CA ALA A 12 2.53 10.16 5.36
C ALA A 12 2.69 8.79 4.66
N VAL A 13 1.60 8.20 4.17
CA VAL A 13 1.64 6.93 3.42
C VAL A 13 2.48 7.06 2.14
N ALA A 14 2.34 8.16 1.40
CA ALA A 14 3.13 8.42 0.21
C ALA A 14 4.63 8.55 0.51
N VAL A 15 4.99 9.27 1.58
CA VAL A 15 6.38 9.40 2.04
C VAL A 15 6.95 8.05 2.48
N PHE A 16 6.18 7.23 3.21
CA PHE A 16 6.58 5.88 3.58
C PHE A 16 6.84 4.99 2.37
N ALA A 17 5.99 5.07 1.34
CA ALA A 17 6.19 4.34 0.09
C ALA A 17 7.50 4.77 -0.62
N LEU A 18 7.78 6.08 -0.68
CA LEU A 18 9.03 6.60 -1.25
C LEU A 18 10.26 6.12 -0.47
N ILE A 19 10.22 6.18 0.87
CA ILE A 19 11.31 5.68 1.72
C ILE A 19 11.56 4.18 1.47
N ALA A 20 10.49 3.39 1.30
CA ALA A 20 10.62 1.96 0.99
C ALA A 20 11.33 1.70 -0.36
N VAL A 21 11.16 2.57 -1.35
CA VAL A 21 11.87 2.48 -2.64
C VAL A 21 13.37 2.73 -2.46
N PHE A 22 13.76 3.73 -1.67
CA PHE A 22 15.18 4.05 -1.42
C PHE A 22 15.91 3.03 -0.53
N LEU A 23 15.18 2.17 0.18
CA LEU A 23 15.76 1.13 1.04
C LEU A 23 16.20 -0.15 0.29
N TYR A 24 16.42 -0.06 -1.02
CA TYR A 24 16.84 -1.18 -1.88
C TYR A 24 18.14 -1.87 -1.43
N LYS A 25 19.02 -1.16 -0.72
CA LYS A 25 20.28 -1.72 -0.19
C LYS A 25 20.05 -2.79 0.89
N ASN A 26 18.95 -2.69 1.65
CA ASN A 26 18.60 -3.64 2.72
C ASN A 26 17.31 -4.38 2.35
N ARG A 27 17.41 -5.35 1.43
CA ARG A 27 16.25 -6.09 0.88
C ARG A 27 15.33 -6.70 1.95
N LYS A 28 15.88 -7.18 3.06
CA LYS A 28 15.08 -7.68 4.21
C LYS A 28 14.20 -6.58 4.83
N ASN A 29 14.75 -5.39 5.05
CA ASN A 29 13.99 -4.26 5.61
C ASN A 29 12.99 -3.73 4.58
N GLN A 30 13.37 -3.70 3.30
CA GLN A 30 12.46 -3.34 2.20
C GLN A 30 11.26 -4.29 2.14
N PHE A 31 11.47 -5.59 2.30
CA PHE A 31 10.41 -6.60 2.36
C PHE A 31 9.47 -6.39 3.56
N VAL A 32 10.02 -6.16 4.75
CA VAL A 32 9.20 -5.90 5.96
C VAL A 32 8.39 -4.62 5.83
N LEU A 33 9.01 -3.52 5.38
CA LEU A 33 8.33 -2.24 5.20
C LEU A 33 7.24 -2.30 4.13
N ASN A 34 7.51 -2.96 2.99
CA ASN A 34 6.51 -3.09 1.92
C ASN A 34 5.33 -3.98 2.35
N ARG A 35 5.58 -5.01 3.17
CA ARG A 35 4.52 -5.84 3.76
C ARG A 35 3.68 -5.06 4.78
N LEU A 36 4.31 -4.19 5.58
CA LEU A 36 3.60 -3.31 6.51
C LEU A 36 2.73 -2.29 5.76
N ASN A 37 3.25 -1.72 4.66
CA ASN A 37 2.49 -0.83 3.77
C ASN A 37 1.26 -1.52 3.16
N LEU A 38 1.39 -2.79 2.76
CA LEU A 38 0.28 -3.59 2.24
C LEU A 38 -0.81 -3.83 3.30
N ILE A 39 -0.43 -4.17 4.53
CA ILE A 39 -1.38 -4.37 5.64
C ILE A 39 -2.11 -3.06 5.95
N LEU A 40 -1.41 -1.93 6.02
CA LEU A 40 -2.03 -0.61 6.24
C LEU A 40 -3.03 -0.26 5.12
N ASN A 41 -2.68 -0.52 3.85
CA ASN A 41 -3.59 -0.28 2.74
C ASN A 41 -4.85 -1.17 2.81
N LEU A 42 -4.72 -2.43 3.28
CA LEU A 42 -5.88 -3.30 3.51
C LEU A 42 -6.79 -2.80 4.65
N PHE A 43 -6.21 -2.30 5.74
CA PHE A 43 -6.98 -1.68 6.83
C PHE A 43 -7.71 -0.41 6.36
N LEU A 44 -7.03 0.45 5.59
CA LEU A 44 -7.62 1.64 4.97
C LEU A 44 -8.79 1.25 4.05
N LEU A 45 -8.62 0.23 3.22
CA LEU A 45 -9.69 -0.29 2.37
C LEU A 45 -10.89 -0.76 3.21
N GLY A 46 -10.66 -1.56 4.25
CA GLY A 46 -11.71 -2.02 5.15
C GLY A 46 -12.46 -0.87 5.84
N PHE A 47 -11.72 0.17 6.27
CA PHE A 47 -12.31 1.39 6.82
C PHE A 47 -13.16 2.15 5.79
N PHE A 48 -12.67 2.30 4.55
CA PHE A 48 -13.42 2.92 3.46
C PHE A 48 -14.71 2.15 3.13
N VAL A 49 -14.64 0.82 3.06
CA VAL A 49 -15.80 -0.04 2.82
C VAL A 49 -16.82 0.09 3.96
N TYR A 50 -16.37 0.02 5.22
CA TYR A 50 -17.25 0.19 6.38
C TYR A 50 -17.94 1.56 6.40
N ARG A 51 -17.19 2.63 6.13
CA ARG A 51 -17.72 3.99 6.00
C ARG A 51 -18.72 4.10 4.85
N SER A 52 -18.44 3.46 3.71
CA SER A 52 -19.36 3.44 2.55
C SER A 52 -20.65 2.70 2.85
N LEU A 53 -20.62 1.63 3.64
CA LEU A 53 -21.80 0.86 4.05
C LEU A 53 -22.61 1.56 5.15
N SER A 54 -21.93 2.35 6.01
CA SER A 54 -22.55 3.08 7.13
C SER A 54 -23.07 4.47 6.74
N LEU A 55 -22.76 4.95 5.53
CA LEU A 55 -23.31 6.20 4.98
C LEU A 55 -24.64 5.89 4.29
N SER A 56 -25.74 6.20 4.96
CA SER A 56 -27.10 6.06 4.45
C SER A 56 -27.31 6.90 3.18
N GLY A 57 -27.45 6.25 2.04
CA GLY A 57 -28.34 6.63 0.93
C GLY A 57 -28.30 8.05 0.33
N GLU A 58 -27.35 8.93 0.62
CA GLU A 58 -27.26 10.22 -0.06
C GLU A 58 -26.61 10.03 -1.44
N THR A 59 -27.32 10.54 -2.45
CA THR A 59 -27.18 10.45 -3.90
C THR A 59 -25.86 11.02 -4.48
N ALA A 60 -24.73 10.72 -3.86
CA ALA A 60 -23.37 11.00 -4.33
C ALA A 60 -22.58 9.72 -4.64
N VAL A 61 -23.28 8.63 -4.98
CA VAL A 61 -22.70 7.29 -5.20
C VAL A 61 -22.09 7.15 -6.61
N SER A 62 -22.57 7.93 -7.58
CA SER A 62 -22.16 7.82 -9.00
C SER A 62 -20.72 8.28 -9.29
N GLU A 63 -20.16 9.20 -8.50
CA GLU A 63 -18.74 9.61 -8.63
C GLU A 63 -17.81 8.91 -7.62
N LYS A 64 -18.35 8.41 -6.50
CA LYS A 64 -17.58 7.71 -5.44
C LYS A 64 -17.15 6.29 -5.83
N GLY A 65 -17.81 5.65 -6.80
CA GLY A 65 -17.49 4.29 -7.25
C GLY A 65 -16.07 4.16 -7.83
N ILE A 66 -15.63 5.16 -8.60
CA ILE A 66 -14.26 5.21 -9.16
C ILE A 66 -13.23 5.41 -8.04
N GLY A 67 -13.58 6.20 -7.01
CA GLY A 67 -12.71 6.45 -5.86
C GLY A 67 -12.34 5.20 -5.07
N MET A 68 -13.21 4.17 -5.05
CA MET A 68 -12.91 2.86 -4.43
C MET A 68 -11.96 2.00 -5.25
N LEU A 69 -11.79 2.25 -6.54
CA LEU A 69 -10.85 1.49 -7.38
C LEU A 69 -9.39 1.88 -7.09
N ILE A 70 -9.11 3.14 -6.75
CA ILE A 70 -7.76 3.63 -6.44
C ILE A 70 -7.08 2.82 -5.32
N PRO A 71 -7.68 2.61 -4.13
CA PRO A 71 -7.07 1.80 -3.08
C PRO A 71 -6.92 0.32 -3.50
N ILE A 72 -7.81 -0.22 -4.33
CA ILE A 72 -7.67 -1.58 -4.88
C ILE A 72 -6.44 -1.68 -5.79
N PHE A 73 -6.26 -0.75 -6.73
CA PHE A 73 -5.07 -0.70 -7.59
C PHE A 73 -3.79 -0.51 -6.78
N SER A 74 -3.80 0.34 -5.74
CA SER A 74 -2.69 0.52 -4.80
C SER A 74 -2.26 -0.81 -4.16
N ILE A 75 -3.22 -1.62 -3.68
CA ILE A 75 -2.95 -2.93 -3.09
C ILE A 75 -2.35 -3.89 -4.13
N VAL A 76 -2.87 -3.92 -5.35
CA VAL A 76 -2.34 -4.78 -6.42
C VAL A 76 -0.89 -4.42 -6.73
N PHE A 77 -0.57 -3.13 -6.88
CA PHE A 77 0.80 -2.69 -7.13
C PHE A 77 1.74 -2.99 -5.94
N LEU A 78 1.28 -2.82 -4.70
CA LEU A 78 2.05 -3.20 -3.50
C LEU A 78 2.31 -4.72 -3.43
N ALA A 79 1.34 -5.54 -3.84
CA ALA A 79 1.48 -6.99 -3.89
C ALA A 79 2.49 -7.42 -4.98
N LEU A 80 2.44 -6.80 -6.15
CA LEU A 80 3.42 -7.03 -7.22
C LEU A 80 4.84 -6.61 -6.79
N ALA A 81 4.97 -5.45 -6.13
CA ALA A 81 6.23 -4.99 -5.57
C ALA A 81 6.80 -6.00 -4.55
N ASN A 82 5.96 -6.54 -3.66
CA ASN A 82 6.37 -7.58 -2.71
C ASN A 82 6.91 -8.83 -3.41
N LYS A 83 6.24 -9.28 -4.47
CA LYS A 83 6.68 -10.44 -5.26
C LYS A 83 8.03 -10.18 -5.93
N ALA A 84 8.24 -8.98 -6.47
CA ALA A 84 9.50 -8.58 -7.08
C ALA A 84 10.65 -8.52 -6.05
N ILE A 85 10.42 -7.88 -4.89
CA ILE A 85 11.43 -7.77 -3.81
C ILE A 85 11.87 -9.15 -3.32
N LYS A 86 10.91 -10.09 -3.14
CA LYS A 86 11.22 -11.46 -2.73
C LYS A 86 12.07 -12.19 -3.77
N LYS A 87 11.71 -12.10 -5.05
CA LYS A 87 12.46 -12.69 -6.16
C LYS A 87 13.90 -12.17 -6.20
N ASP A 88 14.07 -10.87 -5.99
CA ASP A 88 15.36 -10.21 -5.93
C ASP A 88 16.23 -10.70 -4.75
N GLU A 89 15.64 -10.90 -3.57
CA GLU A 89 16.36 -11.47 -2.42
C GLU A 89 16.76 -12.93 -2.67
N ASP A 90 15.87 -13.73 -3.25
CA ASP A 90 16.12 -15.14 -3.58
C ASP A 90 17.25 -15.27 -4.62
N LEU A 91 17.28 -14.37 -5.62
CA LEU A 91 18.35 -14.32 -6.63
C LEU A 91 19.71 -14.02 -5.99
N VAL A 92 19.79 -13.00 -5.14
CA VAL A 92 21.05 -12.64 -4.44
C VAL A 92 21.54 -13.80 -3.56
N LYS A 93 20.65 -14.45 -2.80
CA LYS A 93 21.02 -15.64 -2.01
C LYS A 93 21.47 -16.80 -2.87
N SER A 94 20.86 -17.02 -4.03
CA SER A 94 21.25 -18.12 -4.93
C SER A 94 22.65 -17.92 -5.51
N VAL A 95 23.05 -16.68 -5.81
CA VAL A 95 24.40 -16.34 -6.30
C VAL A 95 25.45 -16.54 -5.22
N ASP A 96 25.18 -16.12 -3.98
CA ASP A 96 26.10 -16.34 -2.85
C ASP A 96 26.31 -17.83 -2.53
N ARG A 97 25.35 -18.72 -2.87
CA ARG A 97 25.50 -20.17 -2.69
C ARG A 97 26.37 -20.86 -3.73
N LEU A 98 26.65 -20.20 -4.86
CA LEU A 98 27.46 -20.72 -5.96
C LEU A 98 28.94 -20.31 -5.87
N ARG A 99 29.26 -19.36 -4.98
CA ARG A 99 30.62 -18.89 -4.69
C ARG A 99 31.18 -19.65 -3.50
#